data_AF-A0A165J1U3-F1
#
_entry.id   AF-A0A165J1U3-F1
#
_cell.length_a   1.000
_cell.length_b   1.000
_cell.length_c   1.000
_cell.angle_alpha   90.00
_cell.angle_beta   90.00
_cell.angle_gamma   90.00
#
_symmetry.space_group_name_H-M   'P 1'
#
loop_
_entity.id
_entity.type
_entity.pdbx_description
1 polymer ?
#
loop_
_entity_poly.entity_id
_entity_poly.type
_entity_poly.pdbx_seq_one_letter_code
_entity_poly.pdbx_strand_id
1 'polypeptide(L)'
;MADSTYPGPRRDRRGRSLSLEQQRSARYANFVTCLKEIVRLEQRPIDDSPPIDAMLFIGLGAHDPPGKRVCRAVDGLHPRLLELHCPSGDYCRPQRFSILSTKFPLERLVISGTTGKDVSIDSNMLARIATLHLRDSHNLDFSDCPSRVALRELILGESDGMDLICRLEQETNMLDNLDRLELTSARGDDLRHANGFRPIDFLWALGRISGLRILDLCLDHDYIWYNDELARMPSYLPDSLECFVFRGPWMGLADSAPWITSVQDREWMPLLMEFSFRLDYGPELGNRIEELSSEERECRGNSAREIRAAMAEFRPEVRIREEEE
;
A
#
# COMPACT_ATOMS: atom_id res chain seq x y z
N MET A 1 26.70 -58.23 27.02
CA MET A 1 26.32 -56.81 26.98
C MET A 1 25.89 -56.52 25.54
N ALA A 2 24.71 -56.91 25.08
CA ALA A 2 23.33 -56.66 25.54
C ALA A 2 22.90 -55.18 25.43
N ASP A 3 21.97 -54.99 24.49
CA ASP A 3 20.96 -53.94 24.29
C ASP A 3 21.30 -52.51 23.84
N SER A 4 20.90 -52.22 22.58
CA SER A 4 20.21 -50.98 22.25
C SER A 4 19.08 -51.29 21.27
N THR A 5 17.88 -51.47 21.83
CA THR A 5 16.61 -51.66 21.13
C THR A 5 16.01 -50.29 20.85
N TYR A 6 16.17 -49.79 19.62
CA TYR A 6 15.27 -48.76 19.09
C TYR A 6 14.05 -49.46 18.48
N PRO A 7 12.82 -49.22 18.98
CA PRO A 7 11.64 -49.74 18.33
C PRO A 7 11.43 -48.98 17.01
N GLY A 8 11.69 -49.66 15.91
CA GLY A 8 11.31 -49.19 14.57
C GLY A 8 9.79 -48.97 14.48
N PRO A 9 9.33 -48.14 13.54
CA PRO A 9 7.93 -47.77 13.41
C PRO A 9 7.05 -49.02 13.23
N ARG A 10 6.12 -49.22 14.17
CA ARG A 10 5.12 -50.30 14.13
C ARG A 10 4.30 -50.18 12.84
N ARG A 11 4.58 -51.07 11.89
CA ARG A 11 3.75 -51.27 10.70
C ARG A 11 2.48 -51.99 11.09
N ASP A 12 1.38 -51.24 11.16
CA ASP A 12 0.05 -51.80 11.30
C ASP A 12 -0.37 -52.49 9.99
N ARG A 13 -0.77 -53.76 10.07
CA ARG A 13 -0.74 -54.73 8.95
C ARG A 13 -1.93 -54.63 7.98
N ARG A 14 -2.73 -53.56 8.05
CA ARG A 14 -3.83 -53.23 7.10
C ARG A 14 -4.00 -51.74 6.83
N GLY A 15 -2.98 -50.91 7.07
CA GLY A 15 -2.99 -49.50 6.70
C GLY A 15 -2.37 -49.30 5.32
N ARG A 16 -3.17 -49.13 4.27
CA ARG A 16 -2.68 -48.51 3.03
C ARG A 16 -2.23 -47.10 3.41
N SER A 17 -0.92 -46.90 3.59
CA SER A 17 -0.35 -45.56 3.69
C SER A 17 -0.60 -44.90 2.33
N LEU A 18 -1.62 -44.03 2.27
CA LEU A 18 -1.83 -43.16 1.13
C LEU A 18 -0.51 -42.45 0.82
N SER A 19 -0.14 -42.39 -0.46
CA SER A 19 1.05 -41.62 -0.85
C SER A 19 0.89 -40.18 -0.35
N LEU A 20 2.00 -39.50 -0.08
CA LEU A 20 2.00 -38.13 0.45
C LEU A 20 1.19 -37.18 -0.45
N GLU A 21 1.17 -37.44 -1.76
CA GLU A 21 0.33 -36.76 -2.75
C GLU A 21 -1.17 -37.07 -2.58
N GLN A 22 -1.55 -38.32 -2.35
CA GLN A 22 -2.96 -38.70 -2.10
C GLN A 22 -3.49 -38.07 -0.81
N GLN A 23 -2.67 -37.98 0.24
CA GLN A 23 -3.05 -37.31 1.48
C GLN A 23 -3.22 -35.80 1.28
N ARG A 24 -2.32 -35.16 0.53
CA ARG A 24 -2.45 -33.75 0.14
C ARG A 24 -3.73 -33.51 -0.66
N SER A 25 -4.02 -34.36 -1.64
CA SER A 25 -5.24 -34.27 -2.46
C SER A 25 -6.52 -34.44 -1.63
N ALA A 26 -6.53 -35.36 -0.66
CA ALA A 26 -7.69 -35.59 0.20
C ALA A 26 -7.94 -34.40 1.16
N ARG A 27 -6.89 -33.87 1.79
CA ARG A 27 -6.99 -32.67 2.65
C ARG A 27 -7.51 -31.47 1.86
N TYR A 28 -6.99 -31.27 0.64
CA TYR A 28 -7.45 -30.20 -0.24
C TYR A 28 -8.93 -30.35 -0.64
N ALA A 29 -9.39 -31.57 -0.93
CA ALA A 29 -10.80 -31.83 -1.24
C ALA A 29 -11.73 -31.55 -0.04
N ASN A 30 -11.29 -31.92 1.17
CA ASN A 30 -12.04 -31.62 2.40
C ASN A 30 -12.12 -30.11 2.64
N PHE A 31 -11.01 -29.38 2.48
CA PHE A 31 -10.97 -27.93 2.57
C PHE A 31 -11.98 -27.26 1.63
N VAL A 32 -11.97 -27.64 0.34
CA VAL A 32 -12.92 -27.12 -0.66
C VAL A 32 -14.37 -27.44 -0.30
N THR A 33 -14.63 -28.62 0.26
CA THR A 33 -15.97 -29.01 0.72
C THR A 33 -16.43 -28.15 1.90
N CYS A 34 -15.56 -27.92 2.89
CA CYS A 34 -15.87 -27.04 4.02
C CYS A 34 -16.17 -25.61 3.57
N LEU A 35 -15.39 -25.06 2.63
CA LEU A 35 -15.65 -23.73 2.06
C LEU A 35 -17.04 -23.64 1.43
N LYS A 36 -17.42 -24.63 0.62
CA LYS A 36 -18.75 -24.66 -0.01
C LYS A 36 -19.89 -24.71 1.00
N GLU A 37 -19.71 -25.43 2.11
CA GLU A 37 -20.70 -25.44 3.18
C GLU A 37 -20.82 -24.08 3.87
N ILE A 38 -19.70 -23.39 4.11
CA ILE A 38 -19.70 -22.02 4.63
C ILE A 38 -20.51 -21.10 3.70
N VAL A 39 -20.22 -21.12 2.39
CA VAL A 39 -20.97 -20.32 1.40
C VAL A 39 -22.46 -20.68 1.37
N ARG A 40 -22.79 -21.97 1.47
CA ARG A 40 -24.18 -22.42 1.47
C ARG A 40 -24.95 -21.92 2.70
N LEU A 41 -24.30 -21.90 3.87
CA LEU A 41 -24.86 -21.38 5.12
C LEU A 41 -25.03 -19.86 5.04
N GLU A 42 -24.05 -19.15 4.48
CA GLU A 42 -24.12 -17.70 4.23
C GLU A 42 -25.34 -17.31 3.37
N GLN A 43 -25.60 -18.08 2.31
CA GLN A 43 -26.73 -17.84 1.40
C GLN A 43 -28.10 -18.21 1.99
N ARG A 44 -28.12 -18.95 3.10
CA ARG A 44 -29.33 -19.38 3.80
C ARG A 44 -29.26 -18.79 5.20
N PRO A 45 -29.59 -17.50 5.37
CA PRO A 45 -29.39 -16.82 6.63
C PRO A 45 -30.03 -17.64 7.75
N ILE A 46 -29.17 -18.16 8.63
CA ILE A 46 -29.54 -18.51 9.98
C ILE A 46 -29.57 -17.16 10.69
N ASP A 47 -30.67 -16.83 11.36
CA ASP A 47 -31.03 -15.46 11.80
C ASP A 47 -29.98 -14.71 12.66
N ASP A 48 -28.83 -15.30 13.01
CA ASP A 48 -27.86 -14.77 13.96
C ASP A 48 -26.40 -14.65 13.47
N SER A 49 -26.07 -14.96 12.20
CA SER A 49 -24.67 -14.84 11.71
C SER A 49 -24.46 -13.61 10.83
N PRO A 50 -23.48 -12.73 11.14
CA PRO A 50 -23.15 -11.60 10.27
C PRO A 50 -22.55 -12.11 8.95
N PRO A 51 -22.74 -11.37 7.85
CA PRO A 51 -22.24 -11.81 6.56
C PRO A 51 -20.71 -11.79 6.52
N ILE A 52 -20.12 -12.67 5.71
CA ILE A 52 -18.68 -12.69 5.43
C ILE A 52 -18.33 -11.45 4.61
N ASP A 53 -17.78 -10.45 5.29
CA ASP A 53 -17.45 -9.13 4.74
C ASP A 53 -16.01 -9.01 4.25
N ALA A 54 -15.12 -9.86 4.72
CA ALA A 54 -13.70 -9.87 4.37
C ALA A 54 -13.20 -11.25 3.93
N MET A 55 -12.33 -11.25 2.93
CA MET A 55 -11.66 -12.45 2.46
C MET A 55 -10.16 -12.22 2.31
N LEU A 56 -9.38 -13.17 2.83
CA LEU A 56 -7.92 -13.14 2.81
C LEU A 56 -7.37 -14.39 2.12
N PHE A 57 -6.56 -14.18 1.10
CA PHE A 57 -5.77 -15.23 0.46
C PHE A 57 -4.29 -15.00 0.74
N ILE A 58 -3.62 -16.02 1.31
CA ILE A 58 -2.20 -15.98 1.65
C ILE A 58 -1.46 -17.03 0.83
N GLY A 59 -0.23 -16.70 0.41
CA GLY A 59 0.64 -17.64 -0.29
C GLY A 59 0.23 -17.85 -1.74
N LEU A 60 -0.37 -16.82 -2.37
CA LEU A 60 -0.71 -16.84 -3.78
C LEU A 60 0.57 -16.69 -4.62
N GLY A 61 1.33 -17.77 -4.78
CA GLY A 61 2.50 -17.78 -5.65
C GLY A 61 2.12 -17.85 -7.13
N ALA A 62 3.02 -17.45 -8.03
CA ALA A 62 2.78 -17.50 -9.47
C ALA A 62 2.43 -18.92 -9.98
N HIS A 63 2.89 -19.94 -9.25
CA HIS A 63 2.68 -21.36 -9.52
C HIS A 63 1.51 -22.00 -8.75
N ASP A 64 0.94 -21.30 -7.76
CA ASP A 64 -0.23 -21.75 -7.00
C ASP A 64 -1.23 -20.60 -6.73
N PRO A 65 -1.69 -19.88 -7.79
CA PRO A 65 -2.76 -18.90 -7.65
C PRO A 65 -4.03 -19.60 -7.14
N PRO A 66 -5.04 -18.89 -6.57
CA PRO A 66 -6.21 -19.55 -6.04
C PRO A 66 -6.83 -20.39 -7.16
N GLY A 67 -6.75 -21.72 -6.98
CA GLY A 67 -7.09 -22.63 -8.06
C GLY A 67 -8.54 -22.43 -8.45
N LYS A 68 -8.88 -22.73 -9.72
CA LYS A 68 -10.28 -22.63 -10.21
C LYS A 68 -11.30 -23.30 -9.26
N ARG A 69 -10.88 -24.33 -8.52
CA ARG A 69 -11.69 -25.02 -7.50
C ARG A 69 -11.99 -24.15 -6.27
N VAL A 70 -11.02 -23.40 -5.77
CA VAL A 70 -11.20 -22.48 -4.63
C VAL A 70 -12.07 -21.30 -5.04
N CYS A 71 -11.78 -20.65 -6.17
CA CYS A 71 -12.62 -19.59 -6.70
C CYS A 71 -14.09 -20.04 -6.87
N ARG A 72 -14.33 -21.23 -7.44
CA ARG A 72 -15.69 -21.79 -7.52
C ARG A 72 -16.31 -22.14 -6.17
N ALA A 73 -15.50 -22.45 -5.16
CA ALA A 73 -15.99 -22.77 -3.82
C ALA A 73 -16.45 -21.52 -3.06
N VAL A 74 -15.90 -20.36 -3.40
CA VAL A 74 -16.25 -19.05 -2.82
C VAL A 74 -17.26 -18.27 -3.68
N ASP A 75 -17.74 -18.86 -4.78
CA ASP A 75 -18.72 -18.21 -5.66
C ASP A 75 -20.06 -18.05 -4.92
N GLY A 76 -20.58 -16.82 -4.93
CA GLY A 76 -21.79 -16.43 -4.21
C GLY A 76 -21.54 -15.85 -2.81
N LEU A 77 -20.28 -15.70 -2.39
CA LEU A 77 -19.91 -14.79 -1.30
C LEU A 77 -19.95 -13.33 -1.77
N HIS A 78 -20.15 -12.41 -0.81
CA HIS A 78 -20.26 -10.98 -1.06
C HIS A 78 -19.28 -10.16 -0.19
N PRO A 79 -17.97 -10.46 -0.22
CA PRO A 79 -17.02 -9.69 0.55
C PRO A 79 -16.96 -8.24 0.04
N ARG A 80 -16.81 -7.30 0.99
CA ARG A 80 -16.52 -5.89 0.74
C ARG A 80 -15.02 -5.62 0.76
N LEU A 81 -14.25 -6.44 1.49
CA LEU A 81 -12.79 -6.42 1.56
C LEU A 81 -12.19 -7.70 0.96
N LEU A 82 -11.27 -7.55 0.02
CA LEU A 82 -10.43 -8.64 -0.47
C LEU A 82 -8.96 -8.32 -0.24
N GLU A 83 -8.25 -9.23 0.42
CA GLU A 83 -6.81 -9.17 0.63
C GLU A 83 -6.09 -10.30 -0.08
N LEU A 84 -5.08 -9.95 -0.89
CA LEU A 84 -4.27 -10.87 -1.67
C LEU A 84 -2.81 -10.72 -1.25
N HIS A 85 -2.30 -11.69 -0.49
CA HIS A 85 -0.91 -11.70 -0.04
C HIS A 85 -0.10 -12.70 -0.87
N CYS A 86 0.78 -12.17 -1.70
CA CYS A 86 1.72 -12.92 -2.51
C CYS A 86 3.05 -13.06 -1.75
N PRO A 87 3.77 -14.19 -1.89
CA PRO A 87 5.15 -14.26 -1.47
C PRO A 87 5.99 -13.18 -2.18
N SER A 88 6.99 -12.61 -1.51
CA SER A 88 7.82 -11.55 -2.09
C SER A 88 8.41 -11.96 -3.44
N GLY A 89 8.19 -11.12 -4.46
CA GLY A 89 8.67 -11.34 -5.82
C GLY A 89 7.78 -12.24 -6.69
N ASP A 90 6.61 -12.67 -6.19
CA ASP A 90 5.62 -13.38 -7.00
C ASP A 90 4.65 -12.42 -7.73
N TYR A 91 3.90 -12.97 -8.68
CA TYR A 91 2.88 -12.25 -9.43
C TYR A 91 1.49 -12.50 -8.84
N CYS A 92 0.77 -11.43 -8.51
CA CYS A 92 -0.65 -11.53 -8.23
C CYS A 92 -1.45 -11.64 -9.53
N ARG A 93 -2.44 -12.54 -9.59
CA ARG A 93 -3.36 -12.67 -10.75
C ARG A 93 -4.83 -12.50 -10.34
N PRO A 94 -5.27 -11.28 -9.99
CA PRO A 94 -6.65 -11.00 -9.57
C PRO A 94 -7.68 -11.38 -10.65
N GLN A 95 -7.29 -11.40 -11.93
CA GLN A 95 -8.16 -11.78 -13.04
C GLN A 95 -8.74 -13.21 -12.88
N ARG A 96 -8.18 -14.06 -12.01
CA ARG A 96 -8.77 -15.38 -11.69
C ARG A 96 -10.16 -15.28 -11.06
N PHE A 97 -10.50 -14.18 -10.39
CA PHE A 97 -11.84 -13.95 -9.87
C PHE A 97 -12.86 -13.58 -10.97
N SER A 98 -12.41 -13.36 -12.21
CA SER A 98 -13.31 -13.23 -13.37
C SER A 98 -14.16 -14.48 -13.62
N ILE A 99 -13.75 -15.65 -13.12
CA ILE A 99 -14.50 -16.90 -13.27
C ILE A 99 -15.72 -17.00 -12.35
N LEU A 100 -15.82 -16.14 -11.34
CA LEU A 100 -16.95 -16.12 -10.42
C LEU A 100 -18.22 -15.71 -11.16
N SER A 101 -19.29 -16.46 -10.96
CA SER A 101 -20.61 -16.13 -11.49
C SER A 101 -21.19 -14.92 -10.76
N THR A 102 -21.02 -14.89 -9.44
CA THR A 102 -21.37 -13.76 -8.58
C THR A 102 -20.12 -12.90 -8.38
N LYS A 103 -20.12 -11.68 -8.95
CA LYS A 103 -19.01 -10.75 -8.77
C LYS A 103 -19.00 -10.23 -7.34
N PHE A 104 -17.82 -10.21 -6.72
CA PHE A 104 -17.65 -9.60 -5.41
C PHE A 104 -18.01 -8.10 -5.46
N PRO A 105 -18.83 -7.60 -4.54
CA PRO A 105 -19.15 -6.18 -4.40
C PRO A 105 -18.04 -5.46 -3.63
N LEU A 106 -16.79 -5.57 -4.09
CA LEU A 106 -15.64 -5.04 -3.37
C LEU A 106 -15.69 -3.52 -3.26
N GLU A 107 -15.45 -3.04 -2.05
CA GLU A 107 -15.19 -1.64 -1.73
C GLU A 107 -13.71 -1.40 -1.48
N ARG A 108 -13.00 -2.40 -0.94
CA ARG A 108 -11.57 -2.33 -0.63
C ARG A 108 -10.81 -3.54 -1.18
N LEU A 109 -9.70 -3.25 -1.84
CA LEU A 109 -8.74 -4.24 -2.33
C LEU A 109 -7.37 -3.98 -1.71
N VAL A 110 -6.80 -5.01 -1.08
CA VAL A 110 -5.43 -4.99 -0.57
C VAL A 110 -4.62 -6.00 -1.36
N ILE A 111 -3.50 -5.58 -1.92
CA ILE A 111 -2.55 -6.45 -2.60
C ILE A 111 -1.18 -6.27 -1.95
N SER A 112 -0.58 -7.37 -1.50
CA SER A 112 0.72 -7.37 -0.83
C SER A 112 1.73 -8.28 -1.54
N GLY A 113 2.99 -7.85 -1.60
CA GLY A 113 4.13 -8.69 -1.97
C GLY A 113 4.21 -9.05 -3.46
N THR A 114 3.60 -8.26 -4.34
CA THR A 114 3.53 -8.58 -5.77
C THR A 114 4.52 -7.78 -6.61
N THR A 115 5.03 -8.34 -7.70
CA THR A 115 5.86 -7.58 -8.65
C THR A 115 5.49 -7.84 -10.09
N GLY A 116 5.68 -6.83 -10.94
CA GLY A 116 5.68 -6.95 -12.39
C GLY A 116 4.39 -6.54 -13.09
N LYS A 117 4.51 -6.34 -14.41
CA LYS A 117 3.45 -5.81 -15.28
C LYS A 117 2.28 -6.77 -15.51
N ASP A 118 2.45 -8.06 -15.20
CA ASP A 118 1.41 -9.08 -15.38
C ASP A 118 0.28 -9.00 -14.32
N VAL A 119 0.39 -8.07 -13.37
CA VAL A 119 -0.65 -7.81 -12.36
C VAL A 119 -1.72 -6.90 -12.95
N SER A 120 -2.51 -7.41 -13.91
CA SER A 120 -3.70 -6.66 -14.34
C SER A 120 -4.85 -6.91 -13.36
N ILE A 121 -5.32 -5.85 -12.72
CA ILE A 121 -6.56 -5.92 -11.94
C ILE A 121 -7.71 -5.85 -12.96
N ASP A 122 -8.71 -6.73 -12.81
CA ASP A 122 -9.89 -6.73 -13.67
C ASP A 122 -10.52 -5.34 -13.70
N SER A 123 -10.70 -4.76 -14.88
CA SER A 123 -11.26 -3.41 -15.06
C SER A 123 -12.62 -3.26 -14.37
N ASN A 124 -13.42 -4.34 -14.31
CA ASN A 124 -14.71 -4.30 -13.59
C ASN A 124 -14.54 -4.18 -12.07
N MET A 125 -13.46 -4.73 -11.53
CA MET A 125 -13.11 -4.61 -10.12
C MET A 125 -12.63 -3.20 -9.81
N LEU A 126 -11.71 -2.67 -10.63
CA LEU A 126 -11.22 -1.28 -10.51
C LEU A 126 -12.35 -0.24 -10.61
N ALA A 127 -13.35 -0.49 -11.45
CA ALA A 127 -14.50 0.41 -11.61
C ALA A 127 -15.37 0.54 -10.34
N ARG A 128 -15.18 -0.31 -9.33
CA ARG A 128 -16.05 -0.40 -8.14
C ARG A 128 -15.35 -0.15 -6.81
N ILE A 129 -14.06 -0.47 -6.71
CA ILE A 129 -13.33 -0.29 -5.45
C ILE A 129 -13.14 1.20 -5.15
N ALA A 130 -13.42 1.58 -3.91
CA ALA A 130 -13.21 2.92 -3.39
C ALA A 130 -11.82 3.06 -2.75
N THR A 131 -11.28 1.98 -2.18
CA THR A 131 -9.95 1.96 -1.55
C THR A 131 -9.06 0.90 -2.22
N LEU A 132 -7.88 1.31 -2.67
CA LEU A 132 -6.81 0.42 -3.11
C LEU A 132 -5.62 0.56 -2.16
N HIS A 133 -5.20 -0.55 -1.55
CA HIS A 133 -4.02 -0.61 -0.71
C HIS A 133 -2.99 -1.56 -1.34
N LEU A 134 -1.83 -1.02 -1.69
CA LEU A 134 -0.71 -1.77 -2.23
C LEU A 134 0.41 -1.77 -1.20
N ARG A 135 0.90 -2.96 -0.84
CA ARG A 135 1.99 -3.12 0.12
C ARG A 135 3.11 -3.96 -0.47
N ASP A 136 4.36 -3.54 -0.33
CA ASP A 136 5.52 -4.28 -0.86
C ASP A 136 5.28 -4.72 -2.32
N SER A 137 4.71 -3.82 -3.11
CA SER A 137 4.21 -4.11 -4.46
C SER A 137 4.89 -3.20 -5.48
N HIS A 138 5.45 -3.79 -6.53
CA HIS A 138 6.40 -3.08 -7.39
C HIS A 138 6.10 -3.25 -8.88
N ASN A 139 6.26 -2.19 -9.68
CA ASN A 139 6.14 -2.22 -11.14
C ASN A 139 4.77 -2.76 -11.62
N LEU A 140 3.71 -2.34 -10.92
CA LEU A 140 2.34 -2.68 -11.29
C LEU A 140 1.88 -1.86 -12.50
N ASP A 141 1.12 -2.52 -13.37
CA ASP A 141 0.60 -1.96 -14.63
C ASP A 141 -0.93 -1.88 -14.55
N PHE A 142 -1.45 -0.69 -14.85
CA PHE A 142 -2.88 -0.39 -14.85
C PHE A 142 -3.38 0.05 -16.24
N SER A 143 -2.67 -0.30 -17.31
CA SER A 143 -2.99 0.08 -18.69
C SER A 143 -4.41 -0.30 -19.15
N ASP A 144 -5.01 -1.37 -18.59
CA ASP A 144 -6.40 -1.77 -18.84
C ASP A 144 -7.42 -1.05 -17.93
N CYS A 145 -7.12 0.15 -17.45
CA CYS A 145 -7.97 0.90 -16.53
C CYS A 145 -9.33 1.26 -17.18
N PRO A 146 -10.46 1.06 -16.49
CA PRO A 146 -11.76 1.47 -17.02
C PRO A 146 -11.86 3.00 -17.16
N SER A 147 -12.62 3.46 -18.16
CA SER A 147 -12.90 4.90 -18.37
C SER A 147 -13.53 5.62 -17.17
N ARG A 148 -14.03 4.89 -16.17
CA ARG A 148 -14.51 5.42 -14.90
C ARG A 148 -14.01 4.52 -13.77
N VAL A 149 -13.34 5.13 -12.80
CA VAL A 149 -12.81 4.48 -11.61
C VAL A 149 -13.55 5.05 -10.40
N ALA A 150 -13.92 4.19 -9.45
CA ALA A 150 -14.57 4.61 -8.20
C ALA A 150 -13.58 4.94 -7.08
N LEU A 151 -12.27 4.87 -7.38
CA LEU A 151 -11.18 5.02 -6.43
C LEU A 151 -11.20 6.41 -5.80
N ARG A 152 -11.23 6.43 -4.47
CA ARG A 152 -11.17 7.62 -3.61
C ARG A 152 -9.95 7.61 -2.70
N GLU A 153 -9.46 6.42 -2.34
CA GLU A 153 -8.35 6.26 -1.41
C GLU A 153 -7.28 5.34 -2.02
N LEU A 154 -6.04 5.82 -2.05
CA LEU A 154 -4.88 5.06 -2.48
C LEU A 154 -3.85 5.04 -1.35
N ILE A 155 -3.52 3.84 -0.88
CA ILE A 155 -2.58 3.60 0.21
C ILE A 155 -1.42 2.77 -0.34
N LEU A 156 -0.21 3.32 -0.29
CA LEU A 156 1.00 2.74 -0.86
C LEU A 156 2.01 2.55 0.26
N GLY A 157 2.27 1.30 0.66
CA GLY A 157 3.21 0.98 1.74
C GLY A 157 4.41 0.19 1.23
N GLU A 158 5.62 0.70 1.40
CA GLU A 158 6.87 0.05 1.00
C GLU A 158 6.85 -0.46 -0.46
N SER A 159 6.22 0.30 -1.35
CA SER A 159 6.02 -0.01 -2.76
C SER A 159 6.84 0.96 -3.63
N ASP A 160 6.86 0.78 -4.95
CA ASP A 160 7.37 1.82 -5.89
C ASP A 160 6.33 2.94 -6.08
N GLY A 161 5.83 3.48 -4.96
CA GLY A 161 4.70 4.40 -4.91
C GLY A 161 4.89 5.68 -5.72
N MET A 162 6.07 6.32 -5.68
CA MET A 162 6.32 7.54 -6.45
C MET A 162 6.31 7.26 -7.96
N ASP A 163 6.96 6.18 -8.40
CA ASP A 163 6.92 5.74 -9.79
C ASP A 163 5.50 5.37 -10.21
N LEU A 164 4.76 4.69 -9.34
CA LEU A 164 3.39 4.30 -9.61
C LEU A 164 2.50 5.53 -9.78
N ILE A 165 2.63 6.55 -8.94
CA ILE A 165 1.87 7.81 -9.11
C ILE A 165 2.21 8.47 -10.45
N CYS A 166 3.48 8.50 -10.86
CA CYS A 166 3.87 9.04 -12.16
C CYS A 166 3.23 8.24 -13.32
N ARG A 167 3.25 6.90 -13.26
CA ARG A 167 2.62 6.05 -14.27
C ARG A 167 1.10 6.23 -14.31
N LEU A 168 0.46 6.24 -13.14
CA LEU A 168 -1.00 6.40 -13.05
C LEU A 168 -1.46 7.75 -13.61
N GLU A 169 -0.70 8.82 -13.39
CA GLU A 169 -0.98 10.14 -13.96
C GLU A 169 -0.83 10.16 -15.49
N GLN A 170 0.19 9.50 -16.04
CA GLN A 170 0.46 9.52 -17.47
C GLN A 170 -0.42 8.55 -18.28
N GLU A 171 -0.80 7.42 -17.67
CA GLU A 171 -1.37 6.28 -18.39
C GLU A 171 -2.85 6.02 -18.05
N THR A 172 -3.37 6.62 -16.98
CA THR A 172 -4.71 6.30 -16.47
C THR A 172 -5.49 7.53 -16.00
N ASN A 173 -6.75 7.32 -15.64
CA ASN A 173 -7.64 8.29 -14.98
C ASN A 173 -7.89 7.92 -13.50
N MET A 174 -7.07 7.05 -12.91
CA MET A 174 -7.29 6.57 -11.53
C MET A 174 -7.15 7.67 -10.49
N LEU A 175 -6.41 8.74 -10.81
CA LEU A 175 -6.14 9.84 -9.90
C LEU A 175 -7.20 10.95 -9.96
N ASP A 176 -8.05 10.99 -10.99
CA ASP A 176 -9.00 12.09 -11.26
C ASP A 176 -9.96 12.37 -10.09
N ASN A 177 -10.31 11.34 -9.33
CA ASN A 177 -11.30 11.39 -8.25
C ASN A 177 -10.70 11.04 -6.88
N LEU A 178 -9.37 11.02 -6.78
CA LEU A 178 -8.66 10.61 -5.58
C LEU A 178 -8.80 11.68 -4.49
N ASP A 179 -9.40 11.31 -3.35
CA ASP A 179 -9.60 12.18 -2.20
C ASP A 179 -8.46 12.03 -1.18
N ARG A 180 -7.88 10.82 -1.06
CA ARG A 180 -6.83 10.48 -0.09
C ARG A 180 -5.69 9.71 -0.74
N LEU A 181 -4.47 10.18 -0.49
CA LEU A 181 -3.23 9.50 -0.84
C LEU A 181 -2.39 9.31 0.42
N GLU A 182 -2.06 8.07 0.73
CA GLU A 182 -1.03 7.72 1.72
C GLU A 182 0.11 7.03 1.01
N LEU A 183 1.34 7.48 1.25
CA LEU A 183 2.54 6.89 0.68
C LEU A 183 3.61 6.77 1.76
N THR A 184 4.02 5.52 2.03
CA THR A 184 5.13 5.18 2.90
C THR A 184 6.21 4.50 2.09
N SER A 185 7.41 5.07 2.12
CA SER A 185 8.58 4.59 1.42
C SER A 185 9.81 4.70 2.31
N ALA A 186 10.10 3.64 3.07
CA ALA A 186 11.26 3.59 3.94
C ALA A 186 12.40 2.73 3.36
N ARG A 187 12.11 1.89 2.36
CA ARG A 187 13.08 0.93 1.78
C ARG A 187 13.84 1.45 0.56
N GLY A 188 13.45 2.60 0.01
CA GLY A 188 14.06 3.15 -1.20
C GLY A 188 13.87 2.28 -2.43
N ASP A 189 12.69 1.67 -2.54
CA ASP A 189 12.24 1.01 -3.77
C ASP A 189 11.72 2.04 -4.80
N ASP A 190 11.39 3.26 -4.36
CA ASP A 190 11.00 4.40 -5.18
C ASP A 190 12.15 5.01 -5.99
N LEU A 191 11.78 5.53 -7.17
CA LEU A 191 12.57 6.32 -8.11
C LEU A 191 13.87 5.64 -8.53
N ARG A 192 13.89 4.30 -8.46
CA ARG A 192 14.96 3.51 -9.04
C ARG A 192 14.95 3.74 -10.54
N HIS A 193 16.11 4.09 -11.10
CA HIS A 193 16.32 4.48 -12.50
C HIS A 193 15.71 3.55 -13.57
N ALA A 194 15.23 2.36 -13.20
CA ALA A 194 14.55 1.42 -14.08
C ALA A 194 13.35 2.03 -14.85
N ASN A 195 12.64 3.01 -14.26
CA ASN A 195 11.48 3.64 -14.90
C ASN A 195 11.76 5.05 -15.46
N GLY A 196 12.94 5.61 -15.19
CA GLY A 196 13.34 6.92 -15.70
C GLY A 196 12.70 8.14 -15.03
N PHE A 197 11.83 7.96 -14.02
CA PHE A 197 11.25 9.06 -13.25
C PHE A 197 12.26 9.66 -12.27
N ARG A 198 12.12 10.97 -12.04
CA ARG A 198 12.85 11.75 -11.03
C ARG A 198 11.88 12.27 -9.98
N PRO A 199 12.34 12.70 -8.80
CA PRO A 199 11.47 13.27 -7.78
C PRO A 199 10.61 14.44 -8.29
N ILE A 200 11.13 15.27 -9.18
CA ILE A 200 10.34 16.36 -9.79
C ILE A 200 9.16 15.87 -10.63
N ASP A 201 9.25 14.69 -11.26
CA ASP A 201 8.15 14.11 -12.03
C ASP A 201 7.01 13.66 -11.09
N PHE A 202 7.38 13.09 -9.93
CA PHE A 202 6.43 12.79 -8.86
C PHE A 202 5.73 14.05 -8.33
N LEU A 203 6.49 15.12 -8.10
CA LEU A 203 5.91 16.40 -7.66
C LEU A 203 4.92 16.95 -8.71
N TRP A 204 5.26 16.91 -10.00
CA TRP A 204 4.33 17.31 -11.06
C TRP A 204 3.06 16.45 -11.08
N ALA A 205 3.21 15.14 -10.94
CA ALA A 205 2.07 14.24 -10.89
C ALA A 205 1.16 14.55 -9.70
N LEU A 206 1.75 14.76 -8.51
CA LEU A 206 1.03 15.12 -7.29
C LEU A 206 0.21 16.41 -7.46
N GLY A 207 0.81 17.45 -8.03
CA GLY A 207 0.13 18.73 -8.25
C GLY A 207 -1.01 18.68 -9.26
N ARG A 208 -1.10 17.62 -10.08
CA ARG A 208 -2.22 17.40 -11.02
C ARG A 208 -3.40 16.66 -10.40
N ILE A 209 -3.26 16.12 -9.20
CA ILE A 209 -4.35 15.43 -8.49
C ILE A 209 -5.27 16.48 -7.84
N SER A 210 -6.07 17.17 -8.65
CA SER A 210 -6.86 18.34 -8.23
C SER A 210 -7.98 18.05 -7.22
N GLY A 211 -8.33 16.78 -7.03
CA GLY A 211 -9.35 16.34 -6.05
C GLY A 211 -8.76 15.97 -4.69
N LEU A 212 -7.43 16.00 -4.52
CA LEU A 212 -6.77 15.45 -3.36
C LEU A 212 -7.01 16.32 -2.12
N ARG A 213 -7.64 15.75 -1.09
CA ARG A 213 -7.97 16.42 0.16
C ARG A 213 -7.04 16.03 1.29
N ILE A 214 -6.59 14.77 1.30
CA ILE A 214 -5.70 14.26 2.33
C ILE A 214 -4.45 13.67 1.69
N LEU A 215 -3.31 14.20 2.07
CA LEU A 215 -2.00 13.73 1.63
C LEU A 215 -1.17 13.39 2.85
N ASP A 216 -0.78 12.12 2.94
CA ASP A 216 0.15 11.62 3.93
C ASP A 216 1.37 11.01 3.24
N LEU A 217 2.53 11.63 3.45
CA LEU A 217 3.80 11.21 2.90
C LEU A 217 4.77 10.84 4.02
N CYS A 218 5.27 9.60 3.98
CA CYS A 218 6.36 9.10 4.81
C CYS A 218 7.51 8.63 3.91
N LEU A 219 8.43 9.53 3.60
CA LEU A 219 9.54 9.30 2.66
C LEU A 219 10.83 9.19 3.45
N ASP A 220 11.40 8.01 3.64
CA ASP A 220 12.56 7.81 4.50
C ASP A 220 13.57 6.82 3.91
N HIS A 221 14.27 7.24 2.85
CA HIS A 221 15.30 6.41 2.23
C HIS A 221 16.44 7.22 1.61
N ASP A 222 17.64 6.64 1.57
CA ASP A 222 18.91 7.30 1.21
C ASP A 222 18.85 8.10 -0.11
N TYR A 223 18.10 7.65 -1.11
CA TYR A 223 17.97 8.38 -2.38
C TYR A 223 17.33 9.77 -2.22
N ILE A 224 16.37 9.90 -1.31
CA ILE A 224 15.69 11.17 -1.00
C ILE A 224 16.59 12.07 -0.15
N TRP A 225 17.50 11.49 0.64
CA TRP A 225 18.36 12.25 1.56
C TRP A 225 19.26 13.24 0.84
N TYR A 226 19.70 12.91 -0.37
CA TYR A 226 20.64 13.73 -1.15
C TYR A 226 19.96 14.47 -2.31
N ASN A 227 18.63 14.42 -2.39
CA ASN A 227 17.89 15.03 -3.48
C ASN A 227 17.23 16.34 -3.02
N ASP A 228 17.65 17.45 -3.62
CA ASP A 228 17.15 18.79 -3.33
C ASP A 228 15.85 19.13 -4.08
N GLU A 229 15.42 18.30 -5.05
CA GLU A 229 14.19 18.56 -5.82
C GLU A 229 12.95 18.53 -4.91
N LEU A 230 12.96 17.74 -3.83
CA LEU A 230 11.86 17.69 -2.86
C LEU A 230 11.73 18.95 -2.01
N ALA A 231 12.78 19.78 -1.90
CA ALA A 231 12.65 21.11 -1.29
C ALA A 231 11.67 22.01 -2.06
N ARG A 232 11.36 21.66 -3.32
CA ARG A 232 10.38 22.36 -4.16
C ARG A 232 8.95 21.88 -3.94
N MET A 233 8.72 20.83 -3.16
CA MET A 233 7.39 20.25 -2.91
C MET A 233 6.29 21.29 -2.61
N PRO A 234 6.51 22.36 -1.81
CA PRO A 234 5.46 23.34 -1.53
C PRO A 234 4.78 23.92 -2.77
N SER A 235 5.53 24.14 -3.85
CA SER A 235 5.00 24.72 -5.09
C SER A 235 4.19 23.74 -5.96
N TYR A 236 4.08 22.48 -5.51
CA TYR A 236 3.47 21.38 -6.25
C TYR A 236 2.35 20.70 -5.46
N LEU A 237 2.06 21.18 -4.25
CA LEU A 237 0.96 20.66 -3.46
C LEU A 237 -0.39 21.15 -4.02
N PRO A 238 -1.41 20.28 -4.17
CA PRO A 238 -2.73 20.68 -4.65
C PRO A 238 -3.43 21.69 -3.72
N ASP A 239 -4.08 22.69 -4.30
CA ASP A 239 -4.86 23.69 -3.55
C ASP A 239 -6.07 23.10 -2.80
N SER A 240 -6.51 21.91 -3.20
CA SER A 240 -7.62 21.17 -2.60
C SER A 240 -7.29 20.53 -1.25
N LEU A 241 -6.04 20.55 -0.82
CA LEU A 241 -5.60 19.87 0.40
C LEU A 241 -6.22 20.48 1.66
N GLU A 242 -6.82 19.59 2.45
CA GLU A 242 -7.39 19.87 3.77
C GLU A 242 -6.49 19.33 4.89
N CYS A 243 -5.78 18.23 4.64
CA CYS A 243 -4.88 17.61 5.60
C CYS A 243 -3.57 17.24 4.91
N PHE A 244 -2.46 17.76 5.43
CA PHE A 244 -1.12 17.46 4.94
C PHE A 244 -0.26 16.90 6.08
N VAL A 245 0.26 15.70 5.87
CA VAL A 245 1.21 15.04 6.77
C VAL A 245 2.47 14.72 5.96
N PHE A 246 3.61 15.20 6.45
CA PHE A 246 4.90 14.90 5.87
C PHE A 246 5.87 14.40 6.93
N ARG A 247 6.47 13.25 6.66
CA ARG A 247 7.55 12.63 7.42
C ARG A 247 8.65 12.31 6.44
N GLY A 248 9.87 12.80 6.67
CA GLY A 248 11.00 12.39 5.84
C GLY A 248 12.37 12.78 6.34
N PRO A 249 13.42 12.68 5.51
CA PRO A 249 14.78 12.95 5.95
C PRO A 249 15.05 14.44 6.04
N TRP A 250 15.87 14.81 7.02
CA TRP A 250 16.31 16.20 7.18
C TRP A 250 17.31 16.65 6.11
N MET A 251 18.16 15.76 5.58
CA MET A 251 19.25 16.14 4.66
C MET A 251 18.74 16.77 3.35
N GLY A 252 17.64 16.24 2.79
CA GLY A 252 17.04 16.75 1.54
C GLY A 252 16.15 17.97 1.74
N LEU A 253 15.89 18.37 3.00
CA LEU A 253 14.96 19.45 3.38
C LEU A 253 15.59 20.39 4.41
N ALA A 254 16.91 20.55 4.36
CA ALA A 254 17.64 21.42 5.26
C ALA A 254 17.27 22.91 5.07
N ASP A 255 16.96 23.33 3.85
CA ASP A 255 16.48 24.68 3.56
C ASP A 255 14.96 24.79 3.80
N SER A 256 14.59 25.49 4.88
CA SER A 256 13.21 25.78 5.24
C SER A 256 12.61 26.94 4.42
N ALA A 257 13.42 27.72 3.71
CA ALA A 257 12.97 28.95 3.06
C ALA A 257 11.85 28.77 2.02
N PRO A 258 11.86 27.74 1.14
CA PRO A 258 10.77 27.51 0.19
C PRO A 258 9.43 27.22 0.89
N TRP A 259 9.48 26.45 1.99
CA TRP A 259 8.31 26.14 2.81
C TRP A 259 7.78 27.39 3.52
N ILE A 260 8.66 28.14 4.19
CA ILE A 260 8.28 29.36 4.91
C ILE A 260 7.67 30.39 3.95
N THR A 261 8.29 30.59 2.77
CA THR A 261 7.78 31.50 1.74
C THR A 261 6.38 31.11 1.30
N SER A 262 6.11 29.81 1.13
CA SER A 262 4.80 29.31 0.73
C SER A 262 3.76 29.46 1.85
N VAL A 263 4.13 29.18 3.10
CA VAL A 263 3.27 29.37 4.27
C VAL A 263 2.86 30.84 4.47
N GLN A 264 3.74 31.78 4.13
CA GLN A 264 3.46 33.22 4.18
C GLN A 264 2.47 33.67 3.09
N ASP A 265 2.34 32.91 2.00
CA ASP A 265 1.34 33.15 0.98
C ASP A 265 -0.04 32.64 1.47
N ARG A 266 -1.01 33.55 1.54
CA ARG A 266 -2.37 33.22 2.00
C ARG A 266 -3.17 32.42 0.97
N GLU A 267 -2.78 32.49 -0.30
CA GLU A 267 -3.41 31.73 -1.36
C GLU A 267 -2.85 30.31 -1.46
N TRP A 268 -1.73 30.00 -0.79
CA TRP A 268 -1.15 28.68 -0.77
C TRP A 268 -1.97 27.71 0.09
N MET A 269 -2.53 26.66 -0.52
CA MET A 269 -3.43 25.69 0.13
C MET A 269 -4.53 26.38 0.96
N PRO A 270 -5.50 27.03 0.30
CA PRO A 270 -6.52 27.84 0.97
C PRO A 270 -7.50 27.01 1.81
N LEU A 271 -7.58 25.69 1.57
CA LEU A 271 -8.46 24.77 2.29
C LEU A 271 -7.78 24.01 3.43
N LEU A 272 -6.48 24.26 3.67
CA LEU A 272 -5.72 23.52 4.67
C LEU A 272 -6.31 23.71 6.07
N MET A 273 -6.65 22.61 6.72
CA MET A 273 -7.16 22.58 8.09
C MET A 273 -6.17 21.93 9.05
N GLU A 274 -5.37 20.99 8.55
CA GLU A 274 -4.44 20.21 9.38
C GLU A 274 -3.08 20.10 8.73
N PHE A 275 -2.05 20.29 9.55
CA PHE A 275 -0.66 20.25 9.11
C PHE A 275 0.20 19.45 10.11
N SER A 276 0.95 18.48 9.60
CA SER A 276 1.98 17.76 10.35
C SER A 276 3.24 17.69 9.50
N PHE A 277 4.38 18.05 10.08
CA PHE A 277 5.64 18.11 9.36
C PHE A 277 6.79 17.68 10.26
N ARG A 278 7.50 16.62 9.85
CA ARG A 278 8.50 15.93 10.65
C ARG A 278 9.70 15.52 9.81
N LEU A 279 10.91 15.81 10.32
CA LEU A 279 12.20 15.47 9.68
C LEU A 279 13.07 14.54 10.54
N ASP A 280 12.43 13.84 11.48
CA ASP A 280 13.07 13.01 12.51
C ASP A 280 12.91 11.50 12.28
N TYR A 281 12.29 11.07 11.19
CA TYR A 281 12.04 9.66 10.88
C TYR A 281 13.31 8.95 10.36
N GLY A 282 13.55 7.70 10.78
CA GLY A 282 14.76 6.92 10.42
C GLY A 282 15.18 5.84 11.41
N PRO A 283 14.71 4.58 11.32
CA PRO A 283 15.20 3.47 12.15
C PRO A 283 16.66 3.09 11.83
N GLU A 284 17.10 3.24 10.58
CA GLU A 284 18.50 2.97 10.19
C GLU A 284 19.48 4.08 10.61
N LEU A 285 18.97 5.28 10.88
CA LEU A 285 19.75 6.38 11.45
C LEU A 285 20.19 6.08 12.88
N GLY A 286 19.52 5.20 13.62
CA GLY A 286 19.95 4.75 14.96
C GLY A 286 21.44 4.39 15.02
N ASN A 287 21.94 3.75 13.97
CA ASN A 287 23.33 3.30 13.87
C ASN A 287 24.28 4.38 13.28
N ARG A 288 23.78 5.37 12.56
CA ARG A 288 24.56 6.50 11.98
C ARG A 288 24.56 7.77 12.83
N ILE A 289 23.69 7.87 13.83
CA ILE A 289 23.58 9.03 14.72
C ILE A 289 24.87 9.29 15.49
N GLU A 290 25.64 8.25 15.81
CA GLU A 290 26.95 8.38 16.47
C GLU A 290 28.01 9.06 15.58
N GLU A 291 27.82 9.05 14.26
CA GLU A 291 28.75 9.62 13.28
C GLU A 291 28.40 11.07 12.87
N LEU A 292 27.19 11.55 13.19
CA LEU A 292 26.77 12.91 12.89
C LEU A 292 27.45 13.92 13.82
N SER A 293 27.98 14.98 13.23
CA SER A 293 28.51 16.15 13.95
C SER A 293 27.42 16.86 14.76
N SER A 294 27.84 17.62 15.78
CA SER A 294 26.91 18.44 16.58
C SER A 294 26.12 19.44 15.73
N GLU A 295 26.73 19.97 14.66
CA GLU A 295 26.10 20.91 13.72
C GLU A 295 24.99 20.24 12.90
N GLU A 296 25.21 19.01 12.43
CA GLU A 296 24.20 18.24 11.70
C GLU A 296 23.01 17.87 12.59
N ARG A 297 23.27 17.55 13.87
CA ARG A 297 22.21 17.28 14.85
C ARG A 297 21.36 18.51 15.15
N GLU A 298 21.98 19.69 15.21
CA GLU A 298 21.28 20.96 15.42
C GLU A 298 20.44 21.34 14.18
N CYS A 299 20.99 21.18 12.97
CA CYS A 299 20.27 21.43 11.72
C CYS A 299 19.04 20.53 11.56
N ARG A 300 19.13 19.25 11.94
CA ARG A 300 18.03 18.26 11.82
C ARG A 300 16.71 18.72 12.44
N GLY A 301 16.76 19.39 13.60
CA GLY A 301 15.57 19.87 14.31
C GLY A 301 15.11 21.26 13.88
N ASN A 302 16.00 22.06 13.28
CA ASN A 302 15.74 23.47 13.05
C ASN A 302 14.72 23.69 11.93
N SER A 303 14.89 23.08 10.75
CA SER A 303 14.03 23.34 9.59
C SER A 303 12.57 22.95 9.84
N ALA A 304 12.33 21.76 10.40
CA ALA A 304 10.97 21.31 10.73
C ALA A 304 10.31 22.22 11.79
N ARG A 305 11.07 22.66 12.80
CA ARG A 305 10.58 23.58 13.83
C ARG A 305 10.28 24.96 13.26
N GLU A 306 11.13 25.48 12.38
CA GLU A 306 10.93 26.76 11.70
C GLU A 306 9.69 26.75 10.81
N ILE A 307 9.49 25.69 10.03
CA ILE A 307 8.30 25.53 9.18
C ILE A 307 7.02 25.48 10.03
N ARG A 308 7.02 24.70 11.13
CA ARG A 308 5.87 24.65 12.05
C ARG A 308 5.64 25.98 12.77
N ALA A 309 6.70 26.69 13.16
CA ALA A 309 6.58 28.02 13.76
C ALA A 309 5.99 29.03 12.77
N ALA A 310 6.45 29.02 11.51
CA ALA A 310 5.87 29.83 10.45
C ALA A 310 4.39 29.49 10.21
N MET A 311 4.03 28.20 10.21
CA MET A 311 2.62 27.78 10.10
C MET A 311 1.77 28.37 11.23
N ALA A 312 2.25 28.28 12.47
CA ALA A 312 1.55 28.83 13.63
C ALA A 312 1.42 30.36 13.59
N GLU A 313 2.42 31.06 13.06
CA GLU A 313 2.46 32.52 12.97
C GLU A 313 1.58 33.06 11.83
N PHE A 314 1.72 32.53 10.62
CA PHE A 314 1.10 33.08 9.41
C PHE A 314 -0.27 32.46 9.10
N ARG A 315 -0.55 31.26 9.62
CA ARG A 315 -1.77 30.47 9.38
C ARG A 315 -2.36 29.91 10.69
N PRO A 316 -2.70 30.78 11.67
CA PRO A 316 -3.14 30.35 13.01
C PRO A 316 -4.46 29.55 13.02
N GLU A 317 -5.22 29.59 11.92
CA GLU A 317 -6.41 28.77 11.71
C GLU A 317 -6.12 27.29 11.43
N VAL A 318 -4.89 26.96 11.00
CA VAL A 318 -4.47 25.60 10.69
C VAL A 318 -4.07 24.87 11.96
N ARG A 319 -4.66 23.69 12.20
CA ARG A 319 -4.28 22.84 13.33
C ARG A 319 -2.97 22.13 13.04
N ILE A 320 -1.93 22.49 13.78
CA ILE A 320 -0.66 21.77 13.78
C ILE A 320 -0.80 20.52 14.66
N ARG A 321 -0.57 19.33 14.10
CA ARG A 321 -0.55 18.06 14.84
C ARG A 321 0.89 17.70 15.21
N GLU A 322 1.11 17.41 16.47
CA GLU A 322 2.27 16.66 16.94
C GLU A 322 1.77 15.21 17.11
N GLU A 323 2.20 14.28 16.28
CA GLU A 323 1.85 12.87 16.49
C GLU A 323 2.55 12.38 17.76
N GLU A 324 1.76 11.97 18.76
CA GLU A 324 2.24 11.32 19.99
C GLU A 324 3.07 10.06 19.62
N GLU A 325 4.24 9.93 20.26
CA GLU A 325 5.18 8.81 20.13
C GLU A 325 4.58 7.44 20.48
#